data_AF-A0A1D2VAD8-F1
#
_entry.id   AF-A0A1D2VAD8-F1
#
_cell.length_a   1.000
_cell.length_b   1.000
_cell.length_c   1.000
_cell.angle_alpha   90.00
_cell.angle_beta   90.00
_cell.angle_gamma   90.00
#
_symmetry.space_group_name_H-M   'P 1'
#
loop_
_entity.id
_entity.type
_entity.pdbx_description
1 polymer ?
#
loop_
_entity_poly.entity_id
_entity_poly.type
_entity_poly.pdbx_seq_one_letter_code
_entity_poly.pdbx_strand_id
1 'polypeptide(L)'
;GSSKGLLKNVYDCIECPICNEIMAAPMILHPCGHTVCYCCLKEWFSNNLSCPYCREKILIEPSVNFVLKTIINSFFKTSVESNPKILDIVKNINEKYLETFDKDLKEKRLFKSIFSKKKKNTAVVRYDSDDDVLRCSNCGFEIYSSRISRCEHCGWVLIRNERGVNDYTDYE
;
A
#
# COMPACT_ATOMS: atom_id res chain seq x y z
N GLY A 1 -34.98 -10.82 8.50
CA GLY A 1 -34.93 -10.47 9.93
C GLY A 1 -33.74 -9.55 10.15
N SER A 2 -33.95 -8.41 10.82
CA SER A 2 -32.99 -7.29 10.94
C SER A 2 -31.59 -7.68 11.43
N SER A 3 -31.47 -8.77 12.20
CA SER A 3 -30.20 -9.35 12.66
C SER A 3 -29.31 -9.89 11.54
N LYS A 4 -29.87 -10.49 10.48
CA LYS A 4 -29.09 -10.93 9.31
C LYS A 4 -28.52 -9.76 8.51
N GLY A 5 -29.26 -8.65 8.44
CA GLY A 5 -28.80 -7.42 7.79
C GLY A 5 -27.66 -6.75 8.57
N LEU A 6 -27.74 -6.74 9.90
CA LEU A 6 -26.69 -6.18 10.75
C LEU A 6 -25.36 -6.95 10.59
N LEU A 7 -25.39 -8.28 10.60
CA LEU A 7 -24.18 -9.09 10.43
C LEU A 7 -23.52 -8.89 9.06
N LYS A 8 -24.33 -8.74 8.01
CA LYS A 8 -23.83 -8.40 6.67
C LYS A 8 -23.12 -7.04 6.68
N ASN A 9 -23.75 -6.00 7.24
CA ASN A 9 -23.14 -4.67 7.31
C ASN A 9 -21.81 -4.68 8.09
N VAL A 10 -21.70 -5.51 9.14
CA VAL A 10 -20.44 -5.66 9.88
C VAL A 10 -19.39 -6.37 9.03
N TYR A 11 -19.77 -7.41 8.30
CA TYR A 11 -18.87 -8.12 7.39
C TYR A 11 -18.30 -7.17 6.32
N ASP A 12 -19.16 -6.38 5.68
CA ASP A 12 -18.77 -5.41 4.66
C ASP A 12 -17.77 -4.36 5.21
N CYS A 13 -17.83 -4.04 6.51
CA CYS A 13 -16.89 -3.11 7.16
C CYS A 13 -15.49 -3.70 7.41
N ILE A 14 -15.36 -5.04 7.43
CA ILE A 14 -14.11 -5.74 7.75
C ILE A 14 -13.53 -6.50 6.55
N GLU A 15 -14.20 -6.45 5.41
CA GLU A 15 -13.79 -7.07 4.16
C GLU A 15 -12.72 -6.26 3.43
N CYS A 16 -11.66 -6.93 3.00
CA CYS A 16 -10.60 -6.36 2.16
C CYS A 16 -11.12 -6.16 0.74
N PRO A 17 -10.87 -5.01 0.08
CA PRO A 17 -11.43 -4.73 -1.23
C PRO A 17 -10.66 -5.35 -2.40
N ILE A 18 -9.48 -5.91 -2.09
CA ILE A 18 -8.58 -6.48 -3.08
C ILE A 18 -8.88 -7.98 -3.16
N CYS A 19 -8.93 -8.64 -2.01
CA CYS A 19 -9.13 -10.08 -1.96
C CYS A 19 -10.58 -10.51 -1.64
N ASN A 20 -11.46 -9.59 -1.26
CA ASN A 20 -12.86 -9.87 -0.87
C ASN A 20 -12.97 -10.90 0.26
N GLU A 21 -12.05 -10.80 1.22
CA GLU A 21 -11.97 -11.64 2.41
C GLU A 21 -11.81 -10.75 3.64
N ILE A 22 -12.13 -11.26 4.84
CA ILE A 22 -11.92 -10.52 6.10
C ILE A 22 -10.44 -10.13 6.22
N MET A 23 -10.18 -8.86 6.54
CA MET A 23 -8.82 -8.32 6.50
C MET A 23 -7.85 -9.02 7.46
N ALA A 24 -6.80 -9.64 6.92
CA ALA A 24 -5.67 -10.13 7.69
C ALA A 24 -4.59 -9.02 7.81
N ALA A 25 -4.20 -8.69 9.05
CA ALA A 25 -3.35 -7.54 9.37
C ALA A 25 -3.84 -6.26 8.66
N PRO A 26 -4.98 -5.68 9.07
CA PRO A 26 -5.56 -4.50 8.43
C PRO A 26 -4.62 -3.30 8.55
N MET A 27 -4.21 -2.74 7.42
CA MET A 27 -3.29 -1.60 7.33
C MET A 27 -4.04 -0.35 6.89
N ILE A 28 -4.00 0.71 7.70
CA ILE A 28 -4.61 2.00 7.38
C ILE A 28 -3.66 2.86 6.55
N LEU A 29 -4.22 3.48 5.49
CA LEU A 29 -3.51 4.27 4.49
C LEU A 29 -3.68 5.77 4.79
N HIS A 30 -2.58 6.50 4.99
CA HIS A 30 -2.62 7.97 5.10
C HIS A 30 -2.35 8.64 3.75
N PRO A 31 -3.05 9.75 3.41
CA PRO A 31 -4.01 10.47 4.25
C PRO A 31 -5.47 9.98 4.15
N CYS A 32 -5.81 9.11 3.20
CA CYS A 32 -7.21 8.81 2.86
C CYS A 32 -8.01 7.99 3.91
N GLY A 33 -7.36 7.30 4.83
CA GLY A 33 -7.99 6.50 5.89
C GLY A 33 -8.52 5.13 5.48
N HIS A 34 -8.45 4.75 4.19
CA HIS A 34 -8.85 3.40 3.75
C HIS A 34 -7.97 2.33 4.40
N THR A 35 -8.53 1.15 4.64
CA THR A 35 -7.84 0.03 5.28
C THR A 35 -7.84 -1.19 4.37
N VAL A 36 -6.70 -1.87 4.23
CA VAL A 36 -6.50 -3.01 3.33
C VAL A 36 -5.58 -4.03 3.99
N CYS A 37 -5.66 -5.31 3.64
CA CYS A 37 -4.70 -6.33 4.12
C CYS A 37 -3.24 -5.94 3.86
N TYR A 38 -2.35 -6.29 4.79
CA TYR A 38 -0.91 -6.11 4.61
C TYR A 38 -0.39 -6.76 3.33
N CYS A 39 -0.72 -8.03 3.09
CA CYS A 39 -0.20 -8.78 1.94
C CYS A 39 -0.68 -8.19 0.61
N CYS A 40 -1.96 -7.78 0.53
CA CYS A 40 -2.51 -7.14 -0.66
C CYS A 40 -1.83 -5.79 -0.95
N LEU A 41 -1.57 -4.97 0.08
CA LEU A 41 -0.82 -3.73 -0.09
C LEU A 41 0.64 -3.97 -0.47
N LYS A 42 1.29 -4.97 0.12
CA LYS A 42 2.69 -5.32 -0.20
C LYS A 42 2.85 -5.70 -1.67
N GLU A 43 1.89 -6.41 -2.23
CA GLU A 43 1.85 -6.72 -3.67
C GLU A 43 1.56 -5.46 -4.48
N TRP A 44 0.51 -4.71 -4.13
CA TRP A 44 0.11 -3.48 -4.81
C TRP A 44 1.25 -2.44 -4.92
N PHE A 45 1.95 -2.19 -3.81
CA PHE A 45 3.07 -1.25 -3.75
C PHE A 45 4.31 -1.70 -4.52
N SER A 46 4.34 -2.93 -5.05
CA SER A 46 5.40 -3.33 -5.98
C SER A 46 5.27 -2.57 -7.31
N ASN A 47 4.09 -2.05 -7.66
CA ASN A 47 3.84 -1.33 -8.91
C ASN A 47 3.27 0.09 -8.70
N ASN A 48 2.49 0.34 -7.65
CA ASN A 48 1.75 1.60 -7.47
C ASN A 48 1.83 2.11 -6.03
N LEU A 49 2.32 3.33 -5.80
CA LEU A 49 2.33 3.99 -4.48
C LEU A 49 1.07 4.83 -4.23
N SER A 50 -0.09 4.23 -4.44
CA SER A 50 -1.39 4.87 -4.26
C SER A 50 -2.36 3.98 -3.49
N CYS A 51 -3.42 4.56 -2.93
CA CYS A 51 -4.53 3.82 -2.38
C CYS A 51 -5.21 3.00 -3.50
N PRO A 52 -5.47 1.69 -3.31
CA PRO A 52 -6.16 0.88 -4.32
C PRO A 52 -7.63 1.28 -4.51
N TYR A 53 -8.25 1.90 -3.51
CA TYR A 53 -9.63 2.36 -3.54
C TYR A 53 -9.80 3.70 -4.23
N CYS A 54 -9.18 4.74 -3.67
CA CYS A 54 -9.43 6.13 -4.06
C CYS A 54 -8.28 6.77 -4.83
N ARG A 55 -7.20 5.99 -5.11
CA ARG A 55 -6.02 6.43 -5.87
C ARG A 55 -5.20 7.56 -5.23
N GLU A 56 -5.52 7.95 -3.99
CA GLU A 56 -4.75 8.91 -3.21
C GLU A 56 -3.28 8.45 -3.06
N LYS A 57 -2.33 9.38 -3.15
CA LYS A 57 -0.89 9.03 -3.09
C LYS A 57 -0.49 8.64 -1.67
N ILE A 58 0.30 7.58 -1.54
CA ILE A 58 0.76 7.06 -0.25
C ILE A 58 2.25 7.33 -0.10
N LEU A 59 2.57 8.32 0.72
CA LEU A 59 3.96 8.75 0.98
C LEU A 59 4.49 8.28 2.33
N ILE A 60 3.59 7.81 3.20
CA ILE A 60 3.89 7.38 4.57
C ILE A 60 3.64 5.88 4.66
N GLU A 61 4.53 5.16 5.35
CA GLU A 61 4.36 3.73 5.62
C GLU A 61 3.01 3.48 6.28
N PRO A 62 2.14 2.62 5.70
CA PRO A 62 0.89 2.26 6.35
C PRO A 62 1.12 1.63 7.72
N SER A 63 0.21 1.91 8.65
CA SER A 63 0.26 1.37 10.01
C SER A 63 -0.91 0.41 10.26
N VAL A 64 -0.81 -0.44 11.28
CA VAL A 64 -1.89 -1.38 11.61
C VAL A 64 -3.09 -0.61 12.16
N ASN A 65 -4.27 -0.87 11.64
CA ASN A 65 -5.54 -0.40 12.20
C ASN A 65 -5.93 -1.29 13.40
N PHE A 66 -5.46 -0.93 14.60
CA PHE A 66 -5.69 -1.72 15.82
C PHE A 66 -7.17 -1.82 16.20
N VAL A 67 -7.97 -0.79 15.92
CA VAL A 67 -9.41 -0.81 16.19
C VAL A 67 -10.09 -1.86 15.30
N LEU A 68 -9.83 -1.83 13.98
CA LEU A 68 -10.40 -2.81 13.07
C LEU A 68 -9.92 -4.23 13.36
N LYS A 69 -8.63 -4.39 13.70
CA LYS A 69 -8.08 -5.68 14.16
C LYS A 69 -8.83 -6.23 15.37
N THR A 70 -9.19 -5.36 16.32
CA THR A 70 -9.94 -5.75 17.53
C THR A 70 -11.38 -6.15 17.20
N ILE A 71 -12.04 -5.43 16.30
CA ILE A 71 -13.39 -5.75 15.81
C ILE A 71 -13.39 -7.11 15.10
N ILE A 72 -12.44 -7.34 14.19
CA ILE A 72 -12.27 -8.61 13.46
C ILE A 72 -12.09 -9.78 14.43
N ASN A 73 -11.21 -9.64 15.42
CA ASN A 73 -10.99 -10.68 16.43
C ASN A 73 -12.27 -10.99 17.22
N SER A 74 -13.05 -9.95 17.55
CA SER A 74 -14.32 -10.11 18.28
C SER A 74 -15.37 -10.81 17.43
N PHE A 75 -15.47 -10.43 16.15
CA PHE A 75 -16.36 -11.05 15.17
C PHE A 75 -16.07 -12.55 15.01
N PHE A 76 -14.78 -12.92 14.91
CA PHE A 76 -14.38 -14.32 14.83
C PHE A 76 -14.71 -15.08 16.11
N LYS A 77 -14.45 -14.50 17.28
CA LYS A 77 -14.77 -15.14 18.57
C LYS A 77 -16.26 -15.53 18.65
N THR A 78 -17.15 -14.61 18.31
CA THR A 78 -18.60 -14.89 18.31
C THR A 78 -19.03 -15.89 17.23
N SER A 79 -18.39 -15.84 16.05
CA SER A 79 -18.67 -16.80 14.97
C SER A 79 -18.27 -18.23 15.33
N VAL A 80 -17.15 -18.38 16.04
CA VAL A 80 -16.64 -19.65 16.55
C VAL A 80 -17.53 -20.22 17.65
N GLU A 81 -17.98 -19.39 18.59
CA GLU A 81 -18.93 -19.79 19.63
C GLU A 81 -20.23 -20.34 19.02
N SER A 82 -20.63 -19.84 17.85
CA SER A 82 -21.83 -20.29 17.13
C SER A 82 -21.61 -21.56 16.29
N ASN A 83 -20.42 -21.75 15.74
CA ASN A 83 -20.07 -22.94 14.95
C ASN A 83 -18.56 -23.25 15.05
N PRO A 84 -18.15 -24.22 15.89
CA PRO A 84 -16.74 -24.53 16.12
C PRO A 84 -15.95 -24.93 14.87
N LYS A 85 -16.61 -25.45 13.83
CA LYS A 85 -15.94 -25.83 12.56
C LYS A 85 -15.39 -24.62 11.79
N ILE A 86 -15.89 -23.41 12.08
CA ILE A 86 -15.41 -22.16 11.48
C ILE A 86 -13.99 -21.83 12.00
N LEU A 87 -13.63 -22.30 13.20
CA LEU A 87 -12.34 -22.02 13.84
C LEU A 87 -11.16 -22.48 12.96
N ASP A 88 -11.22 -23.69 12.41
CA ASP A 88 -10.12 -24.27 11.63
C ASP A 88 -9.93 -23.56 10.28
N ILE A 89 -11.04 -23.14 9.66
CA ILE A 89 -11.04 -22.37 8.41
C ILE A 89 -10.41 -21.00 8.64
N VAL A 90 -10.86 -20.30 9.70
CA VAL A 90 -10.37 -18.96 10.04
C VAL A 90 -8.89 -18.99 10.43
N LYS A 91 -8.47 -19.97 11.24
CA LYS A 91 -7.07 -20.12 11.65
C LYS A 91 -6.15 -20.32 10.44
N ASN A 92 -6.44 -21.27 9.57
CA ASN A 92 -5.57 -21.57 8.43
C ASN A 92 -5.38 -20.39 7.48
N ILE A 93 -6.45 -19.63 7.19
CA ILE A 93 -6.37 -18.46 6.30
C ILE A 93 -5.57 -17.34 6.98
N ASN A 94 -5.88 -17.05 8.25
CA ASN A 94 -5.28 -15.93 8.96
C ASN A 94 -3.80 -16.20 9.29
N GLU A 95 -3.42 -17.43 9.64
CA GLU A 95 -2.05 -17.83 9.94
C GLU A 95 -1.10 -17.56 8.77
N LYS A 96 -1.45 -17.99 7.56
CA LYS A 96 -0.59 -17.77 6.37
C LYS A 96 -0.30 -16.30 6.09
N TYR A 97 -1.32 -15.43 6.21
CA TYR A 97 -1.18 -14.00 5.96
C TYR A 97 -0.47 -13.27 7.10
N LEU A 98 -0.70 -13.70 8.35
CA LEU A 98 -0.07 -13.12 9.53
C LEU A 98 1.41 -13.50 9.64
N GLU A 99 1.82 -14.71 9.26
CA GLU A 99 3.22 -15.13 9.25
C GLU A 99 4.11 -14.22 8.40
N THR A 100 3.63 -13.88 7.20
CA THR A 100 4.37 -12.98 6.30
C THR A 100 4.51 -11.58 6.91
N PHE A 101 3.43 -11.07 7.52
CA PHE A 101 3.43 -9.78 8.20
C PHE A 101 4.38 -9.78 9.40
N ASP A 102 4.27 -10.76 10.30
CA ASP A 102 5.07 -10.86 11.51
C ASP A 102 6.56 -11.01 11.21
N LYS A 103 6.90 -11.79 10.16
CA LYS A 103 8.27 -11.91 9.68
C LYS A 103 8.81 -10.56 9.21
N ASP A 104 8.09 -9.87 8.34
CA ASP A 104 8.52 -8.59 7.78
C ASP A 104 8.59 -7.48 8.87
N LEU A 105 7.69 -7.54 9.85
CA LEU A 105 7.66 -6.64 11.01
C LEU A 105 8.90 -6.85 11.90
N LYS A 106 9.20 -8.11 12.27
CA LYS A 106 10.39 -8.47 13.08
C LYS A 106 11.69 -8.06 12.39
N GLU A 107 11.77 -8.28 11.09
CA GLU A 107 12.93 -7.94 10.27
C GLU A 107 12.98 -6.46 9.86
N LYS A 108 12.02 -5.63 10.33
CA LYS A 108 11.90 -4.20 10.04
C LYS A 108 11.95 -3.87 8.54
N ARG A 109 11.33 -4.72 7.73
CA ARG A 109 11.27 -4.63 6.26
C ARG A 109 9.85 -4.66 5.71
N LEU A 110 8.91 -4.10 6.47
CA LEU A 110 7.55 -3.87 5.99
C LEU A 110 7.59 -3.21 4.61
N PHE A 111 6.75 -3.71 3.71
CA PHE A 111 6.67 -3.21 2.33
C PHE A 111 8.04 -3.14 1.63
N LYS A 112 8.94 -4.10 1.89
CA LYS A 112 10.30 -4.13 1.31
C LYS A 112 11.11 -2.86 1.62
N SER A 113 10.82 -2.19 2.73
CA SER A 113 11.48 -0.95 3.18
C SER A 113 11.33 0.24 2.23
N ILE A 114 10.33 0.26 1.35
CA ILE A 114 10.10 1.36 0.39
C ILE A 114 9.85 2.72 1.06
N PHE A 115 9.39 2.72 2.33
CA PHE A 115 9.15 3.92 3.12
C PHE A 115 10.30 4.26 4.10
N SER A 116 11.39 3.49 4.11
CA SER A 116 12.50 3.69 5.04
C SER A 116 13.32 4.95 4.72
N LYS A 117 13.36 5.89 5.67
CA LYS A 117 14.12 7.16 5.59
C LYS A 117 15.64 7.02 5.34
N LYS A 118 16.21 5.82 5.47
CA LYS A 118 17.66 5.55 5.34
C LYS A 118 18.16 5.41 3.89
N LYS A 119 17.28 5.11 2.93
CA LYS A 119 17.56 5.45 1.53
C LYS A 119 17.00 6.86 1.36
N LYS A 120 17.83 7.84 1.00
CA LYS A 120 17.28 9.08 0.43
C LYS A 120 16.45 8.57 -0.75
N ASN A 121 15.12 8.68 -0.68
CA ASN A 121 14.22 8.25 -1.76
C ASN A 121 14.47 9.15 -2.95
N THR A 122 15.56 8.88 -3.67
CA THR A 122 16.11 9.68 -4.74
C THR A 122 16.09 8.86 -6.01
N ALA A 123 15.49 9.40 -7.05
CA ALA A 123 15.48 8.83 -8.38
C ALA A 123 16.32 9.71 -9.30
N VAL A 124 17.07 9.12 -10.21
CA VAL A 124 17.78 9.86 -11.24
C VAL A 124 16.81 10.15 -12.37
N VAL A 125 16.78 11.39 -12.86
CA VAL A 125 16.08 11.69 -14.12
C VAL A 125 16.89 11.09 -15.26
N ARG A 126 16.29 10.13 -15.98
CA ARG A 126 16.90 9.50 -17.16
C ARG A 126 16.25 10.05 -18.41
N TYR A 127 17.05 10.21 -19.46
CA TYR A 127 16.55 10.48 -20.80
C TYR A 127 16.24 9.15 -21.48
N ASP A 128 15.03 9.01 -21.99
CA ASP A 128 14.62 7.90 -22.83
C ASP A 128 14.73 8.34 -24.29
N SER A 129 15.61 7.68 -25.05
CA SER A 129 15.90 8.04 -26.43
C SER A 129 14.89 7.46 -27.43
N ASP A 130 14.07 6.50 -26.99
CA ASP A 130 13.12 5.84 -27.88
C ASP A 130 11.89 6.74 -28.16
N ASP A 131 11.59 7.67 -27.26
CA ASP A 131 10.43 8.57 -27.34
C ASP A 131 10.71 10.02 -26.89
N ASP A 132 11.99 10.39 -26.68
CA ASP A 132 12.43 11.75 -26.37
C ASP A 132 11.82 12.32 -25.07
N VAL A 133 11.57 11.47 -24.07
CA VAL A 133 11.00 11.89 -22.77
C VAL A 133 11.94 11.65 -21.59
N LEU A 134 11.85 12.51 -20.58
CA LEU A 134 12.54 12.31 -19.31
C LEU A 134 11.73 11.37 -18.42
N ARG A 135 12.35 10.32 -17.88
CA ARG A 135 11.70 9.35 -16.99
C ARG A 135 12.34 9.28 -15.61
N CYS A 136 11.52 9.07 -14.59
CA CYS A 136 11.97 8.79 -13.23
C CYS A 136 12.62 7.40 -13.17
N SER A 137 13.90 7.29 -12.79
CA SER A 137 14.59 5.98 -12.72
C SER A 137 13.98 4.98 -11.73
N ASN A 138 13.10 5.43 -10.84
CA ASN A 138 12.45 4.56 -9.87
C ASN A 138 11.12 3.98 -10.37
N CYS A 139 10.30 4.76 -11.07
CA CYS A 139 8.95 4.33 -11.46
C CYS A 139 8.63 4.46 -12.95
N GLY A 140 9.58 4.92 -13.77
CA GLY A 140 9.40 5.10 -15.22
C GLY A 140 8.50 6.27 -15.63
N PHE A 141 7.88 6.96 -14.67
CA PHE A 141 6.95 8.05 -14.94
C PHE A 141 7.65 9.23 -15.64
N GLU A 142 6.94 9.81 -16.59
CA GLU A 142 7.39 10.93 -17.42
C GLU A 142 7.47 12.23 -16.61
N ILE A 143 8.56 12.95 -16.79
CA ILE A 143 8.88 14.18 -16.08
C ILE A 143 8.80 15.34 -17.06
N TYR A 144 7.66 16.02 -17.04
CA TYR A 144 7.34 17.10 -17.98
C TYR A 144 8.03 18.43 -17.69
N SER A 145 8.67 18.59 -16.52
CA SER A 145 9.31 19.85 -16.13
C SER A 145 10.69 19.66 -15.53
N SER A 146 11.63 20.50 -15.95
CA SER A 146 12.98 20.62 -15.38
C SER A 146 12.97 21.16 -13.94
N ARG A 147 11.91 21.88 -13.55
CA ARG A 147 11.78 22.56 -12.25
C ARG A 147 11.27 21.64 -11.14
N ILE A 148 10.74 20.47 -11.48
CA ILE A 148 10.17 19.58 -10.47
C ILE A 148 11.27 18.83 -9.71
N SER A 149 11.25 18.95 -8.38
CA SER A 149 12.27 18.39 -7.48
C SER A 149 11.89 17.02 -6.92
N ARG A 150 10.66 16.55 -7.17
CA ARG A 150 10.17 15.21 -6.81
C ARG A 150 9.37 14.63 -7.96
N CYS A 151 9.45 13.32 -8.14
CA CYS A 151 8.60 12.61 -9.09
C CYS A 151 7.14 12.71 -8.64
N GLU A 152 6.25 13.17 -9.51
CA GLU A 152 4.84 13.31 -9.17
C GLU A 152 4.14 11.97 -8.99
N HIS A 153 4.66 10.90 -9.61
CA HIS A 153 4.08 9.57 -9.47
C HIS A 153 4.54 8.85 -8.20
N CYS A 154 5.85 8.76 -7.94
CA CYS A 154 6.37 8.00 -6.79
C CYS A 154 6.84 8.85 -5.60
N GLY A 155 6.85 10.19 -5.71
CA GLY A 155 7.24 11.12 -4.65
C GLY A 155 8.75 11.19 -4.32
N TRP A 156 9.59 10.44 -5.04
CA TRP A 156 11.04 10.42 -4.82
C TRP A 156 11.68 11.72 -5.30
N VAL A 157 12.68 12.22 -4.57
CA VAL A 157 13.47 13.39 -4.93
C VAL A 157 14.21 13.11 -6.24
N LEU A 158 14.05 13.99 -7.22
CA LEU A 158 14.71 13.82 -8.51
C LEU A 158 16.14 14.38 -8.43
N ILE A 159 17.12 13.54 -8.72
CA ILE A 159 18.52 13.93 -8.94
C ILE A 159 18.71 14.07 -10.43
N ARG A 160 19.16 15.26 -10.86
CA ARG A 160 19.52 15.51 -12.24
C ARG A 160 21.04 15.44 -12.34
N ASN A 161 21.55 14.56 -13.20
CA ASN A 161 22.98 14.53 -13.49
C ASN A 161 23.27 15.61 -14.54
N GLU A 162 24.30 16.43 -14.32
CA GLU A 162 24.69 17.57 -15.18
C GLU A 162 24.93 17.20 -16.66
N ARG A 163 25.03 15.92 -17.00
CA ARG A 163 25.24 15.42 -18.37
C ARG A 163 23.96 15.31 -19.23
N GLY A 164 22.80 15.76 -18.76
CA GLY A 164 21.54 15.65 -19.51
C GLY A 164 20.55 16.81 -19.32
N VAL A 165 20.99 17.98 -18.85
CA VAL A 165 20.10 19.12 -18.51
C VAL A 165 20.49 20.41 -19.24
N ASN A 166 21.16 20.31 -20.38
CA ASN A 166 21.60 21.53 -21.09
C ASN A 166 20.67 21.99 -22.21
N ASP A 167 19.49 21.41 -22.44
CA ASP A 167 18.74 21.75 -23.66
C ASP A 167 17.22 21.96 -23.56
N TYR A 168 16.68 22.13 -22.36
CA TYR A 168 15.28 22.55 -22.22
C TYR A 168 15.15 23.70 -21.24
N THR A 169 15.69 24.86 -21.66
CA THR A 169 15.27 26.15 -21.14
C THR A 169 13.83 26.40 -21.58
N ASP A 170 12.96 26.49 -20.58
CA ASP A 170 11.61 27.03 -20.55
C ASP A 170 11.09 27.68 -21.87
N TYR A 171 10.12 27.03 -22.52
CA TYR A 171 9.12 27.74 -23.31
C TYR A 171 7.89 27.97 -22.43
N GLU A 172 7.85 29.13 -21.79
CA GLU A 172 6.67 29.96 -21.51
C GLU A 172 7.12 31.35 -21.03
#